data_AF-A0A2U2IZU8-F1
#
_entry.id   AF-A0A2U2IZU8-F1
#
_cell.length_a   1.000
_cell.length_b   1.000
_cell.length_c   1.000
_cell.angle_alpha   90.00
_cell.angle_beta   90.00
_cell.angle_gamma   90.00
#
_symmetry.space_group_name_H-M   'P 1'
#
loop_
_entity.id
_entity.type
_entity.pdbx_description
1 polymer ?
#
loop_
_entity_poly.entity_id
_entity_poly.type
_entity_poly.pdbx_seq_one_letter_code
_entity_poly.pdbx_strand_id
1 'polypeptide(L)'
;MKAISVGTLTGGLIPLCLTLPLAVSNYFQPMSGRPDLLASVYLAGFPIAISFGLVLATSVVVGLPTHFMLRKWHAGSRPAYLIAGAIAGFLVPLMVLVAIEAVGGFWMCFLGAFSGSMTALSWSNSFERARVA
;
A
#
# COMPACT_ATOMS: atom_id res chain seq x y z
N MET A 1 -2.21 -12.98 -6.45
CA MET A 1 -2.40 -12.58 -5.03
C MET A 1 -1.09 -12.28 -4.30
N LYS A 2 0.00 -13.06 -4.46
CA LYS A 2 1.30 -12.83 -3.77
C LYS A 2 1.85 -11.38 -3.85
N ALA A 3 1.77 -10.75 -5.01
CA ALA A 3 2.25 -9.37 -5.18
C ALA A 3 1.41 -8.32 -4.42
N ILE A 4 0.10 -8.54 -4.32
CA ILE A 4 -0.82 -7.67 -3.59
C ILE A 4 -0.55 -7.83 -2.08
N SER A 5 -0.39 -9.07 -1.59
CA SER A 5 -0.05 -9.29 -0.17
C SER A 5 1.29 -8.68 0.22
N VAL A 6 2.31 -8.71 -0.65
CA VAL A 6 3.61 -8.06 -0.39
C VAL A 6 3.46 -6.55 -0.32
N GLY A 7 2.69 -5.94 -1.24
CA GLY A 7 2.38 -4.51 -1.20
C GLY A 7 1.60 -4.11 0.04
N THR A 8 0.51 -4.81 0.34
CA THR A 8 -0.30 -4.56 1.54
C THR A 8 0.51 -4.70 2.82
N LEU A 9 1.39 -5.70 2.90
CA LEU A 9 2.31 -5.84 4.03
C LEU A 9 3.28 -4.67 4.10
N THR A 10 3.98 -4.31 3.02
CA THR A 10 4.96 -3.21 3.07
C THR A 10 4.32 -1.83 3.31
N GLY A 11 3.18 -1.52 2.69
CA GLY A 11 2.45 -0.28 2.91
C GLY A 11 1.74 -0.21 4.26
N GLY A 12 1.21 -1.35 4.74
CA GLY A 12 0.47 -1.45 6.00
C GLY A 12 1.35 -1.64 7.23
N LEU A 13 2.57 -2.19 7.10
CA LEU A 13 3.47 -2.52 8.22
C LEU A 13 3.88 -1.27 9.00
N ILE A 14 4.28 -0.21 8.32
CA ILE A 14 4.76 1.01 8.96
C ILE A 14 3.66 1.70 9.79
N PRO A 15 2.45 1.94 9.27
CA PRO A 15 1.36 2.44 10.10
C PRO A 15 0.96 1.43 11.18
N LEU A 16 0.98 0.12 10.92
CA LEU A 16 0.76 -0.91 11.95
C LEU A 16 1.76 -0.81 13.11
N CYS A 17 3.05 -0.60 12.83
CA CYS A 17 4.07 -0.46 13.86
C CYS A 17 3.83 0.77 14.75
N LEU A 18 3.12 1.78 14.26
CA LEU A 18 2.75 2.96 15.03
C LEU A 18 1.40 2.77 15.75
N THR A 19 0.42 2.14 15.10
CA THR A 19 -0.93 1.97 15.68
C THR A 19 -1.02 0.80 16.65
N LEU A 20 -0.20 -0.25 16.52
CA LEU A 20 -0.19 -1.40 17.45
C LEU A 20 0.24 -1.01 18.86
N PRO A 21 1.40 -0.35 19.10
CA PRO A 21 1.79 0.08 20.43
C PRO A 21 0.78 1.04 21.05
N LEU A 22 0.16 1.90 20.23
CA LEU A 22 -0.88 2.84 20.64
C LEU A 22 -2.20 2.13 21.01
N ALA A 23 -2.59 1.10 20.26
CA ALA A 23 -3.75 0.26 20.60
C ALA A 23 -3.50 -0.53 21.89
N VAL A 24 -2.29 -1.06 22.06
CA VAL A 24 -1.87 -1.77 23.27
C VAL A 24 -1.83 -0.80 24.46
N SER A 25 -1.25 0.40 24.32
CA SER A 25 -1.22 1.39 25.40
C SER A 25 -2.61 1.86 25.79
N ASN A 26 -3.52 2.05 24.82
CA ASN A 26 -4.91 2.43 25.10
C ASN A 26 -5.69 1.31 25.82
N TYR A 27 -5.30 0.04 25.64
CA TYR A 27 -5.86 -1.07 26.40
C TYR A 27 -5.41 -1.06 27.87
N PHE A 28 -4.14 -0.72 28.13
CA PHE A 28 -3.59 -0.66 29.50
C PHE A 28 -3.91 0.63 30.25
N GLN A 29 -3.92 1.78 29.55
CA GLN A 29 -4.24 3.10 30.09
C GLN A 29 -5.22 3.81 29.13
N PRO A 30 -6.52 3.52 29.23
CA PRO A 30 -7.52 4.15 28.38
C PRO A 30 -7.64 5.64 28.71
N MET A 31 -7.43 6.50 27.71
CA MET A 31 -7.63 7.96 27.86
C MET A 31 -9.07 8.33 28.24
N SER A 32 -10.04 7.46 27.94
CA SER A 32 -11.46 7.61 28.26
C SER A 32 -11.88 7.00 29.61
N GLY A 33 -10.96 6.36 30.34
CA GLY A 33 -11.25 5.71 31.62
C GLY A 33 -12.03 4.38 31.53
N ARG A 34 -12.38 3.90 30.32
CA ARG A 34 -12.97 2.59 30.09
C ARG A 34 -12.23 1.82 28.98
N PRO A 35 -11.95 0.52 29.14
CA PRO A 35 -11.31 -0.28 28.11
C PRO A 35 -12.29 -0.53 26.95
N ASP A 36 -12.23 0.29 25.91
CA ASP A 36 -12.96 0.08 24.66
C ASP A 36 -12.16 -0.86 23.74
N LEU A 37 -12.41 -2.16 23.88
CA LEU A 37 -11.88 -3.22 23.01
C LEU A 37 -12.17 -2.96 21.53
N LEU A 38 -13.34 -2.41 21.22
CA LEU A 38 -13.74 -2.04 19.86
C LEU A 38 -12.80 -0.99 19.26
N ALA A 39 -12.45 0.06 19.99
CA ALA A 39 -11.54 1.10 19.52
C ALA A 39 -10.13 0.55 19.23
N SER A 40 -9.66 -0.38 20.06
CA SER A 40 -8.35 -1.05 19.91
C SER A 40 -8.30 -1.96 18.68
N VAL A 41 -9.38 -2.71 18.41
CA VAL A 41 -9.52 -3.54 17.20
C VAL A 41 -9.63 -2.66 15.95
N TYR A 42 -10.36 -1.55 16.01
CA TYR A 42 -10.42 -0.59 14.91
C TYR A 42 -9.03 0.01 14.61
N LEU A 43 -8.28 0.45 15.62
CA LEU A 43 -6.92 1.01 15.45
C LEU A 43 -5.92 0.04 14.80
N ALA A 44 -6.05 -1.26 15.07
CA ALA A 44 -5.17 -2.28 14.50
C ALA A 44 -5.62 -2.77 13.11
N GLY A 45 -6.93 -2.89 12.88
CA GLY A 45 -7.49 -3.48 11.66
C GLY A 45 -7.64 -2.51 10.48
N PHE A 46 -7.99 -1.24 10.76
CA PHE A 46 -8.24 -0.24 9.73
C PHE A 46 -7.05 0.02 8.79
N PRO A 47 -5.79 0.13 9.29
CA PRO A 47 -4.63 0.37 8.44
C PRO A 47 -4.41 -0.75 7.40
N ILE A 48 -4.67 -2.01 7.78
CA ILE A 48 -4.53 -3.17 6.91
C ILE A 48 -5.65 -3.19 5.87
N ALA A 49 -6.89 -2.97 6.30
CA ALA A 49 -8.05 -2.98 5.41
C ALA A 49 -7.96 -1.88 4.34
N ILE A 50 -7.58 -0.67 4.74
CA ILE A 50 -7.36 0.45 3.81
C ILE A 50 -6.21 0.10 2.86
N SER A 51 -5.06 -0.34 3.38
CA SER A 51 -3.91 -0.67 2.54
C SER A 51 -4.23 -1.79 1.55
N PHE A 52 -5.01 -2.79 1.95
CA PHE A 52 -5.42 -3.88 1.06
C PHE A 52 -6.33 -3.40 -0.05
N GLY A 53 -7.40 -2.66 0.28
CA GLY A 53 -8.34 -2.13 -0.70
C GLY A 53 -7.66 -1.20 -1.69
N LEU A 54 -6.77 -0.34 -1.20
CA LEU A 54 -6.09 0.67 -2.00
C LEU A 54 -5.03 0.03 -2.92
N VAL A 55 -4.22 -0.92 -2.42
CA VAL A 55 -3.27 -1.68 -3.26
C VAL A 55 -4.01 -2.52 -4.30
N LEU A 56 -5.14 -3.15 -3.95
CA LEU A 56 -5.92 -3.95 -4.88
C LEU A 56 -6.57 -3.09 -5.97
N ALA A 57 -7.24 -2.00 -5.59
CA ALA A 57 -7.87 -1.08 -6.53
C ALA A 57 -6.85 -0.47 -7.50
N THR A 58 -5.72 0.01 -6.99
CA THR A 58 -4.64 0.57 -7.81
C THR A 58 -3.96 -0.47 -8.70
N SER A 59 -3.81 -1.72 -8.23
CA SER A 59 -3.29 -2.81 -9.07
C SER A 59 -4.22 -3.14 -10.24
N VAL A 60 -5.54 -3.05 -10.05
CA VAL A 60 -6.52 -3.31 -11.11
C VAL A 60 -6.63 -2.11 -12.07
N VAL A 61 -6.74 -0.90 -11.54
CA VAL A 61 -6.99 0.32 -12.33
C VAL A 61 -5.74 0.82 -13.03
N VAL A 62 -4.56 0.73 -12.37
CA VAL A 62 -3.31 1.29 -12.89
C VAL A 62 -2.34 0.18 -13.27
N GLY A 63 -2.23 -0.86 -12.44
CA GLY A 63 -1.30 -1.97 -12.69
C GLY A 63 -1.59 -2.73 -13.99
N LEU A 64 -2.84 -3.13 -14.22
CA LEU A 64 -3.23 -3.90 -15.41
C LEU A 64 -3.01 -3.13 -16.72
N PRO A 65 -3.46 -1.86 -16.85
CA PRO A 65 -3.23 -1.08 -18.07
C PRO A 65 -1.75 -0.79 -18.30
N THR A 66 -1.00 -0.47 -17.24
CA THR A 66 0.44 -0.20 -17.35
C THR A 66 1.20 -1.43 -17.83
N HIS A 67 0.85 -2.61 -17.33
CA HIS A 67 1.39 -3.87 -17.80
C HIS A 67 1.08 -4.12 -19.29
N PHE A 68 -0.16 -3.84 -19.72
CA PHE A 68 -0.56 -4.01 -21.12
C PHE A 68 0.20 -3.06 -22.06
N MET A 69 0.40 -1.80 -21.64
CA MET A 69 1.20 -0.81 -22.38
C MET A 69 2.68 -1.20 -22.45
N LEU A 70 3.29 -1.58 -21.33
CA LEU A 70 4.70 -2.00 -21.29
C LEU A 70 4.97 -3.24 -22.14
N ARG A 71 4.00 -4.16 -22.21
CA ARG A 71 4.05 -5.32 -23.12
C ARG A 71 3.95 -4.89 -24.58
N LYS A 72 3.02 -3.99 -24.91
CA LYS A 72 2.80 -3.50 -26.28
C LYS A 72 4.02 -2.75 -26.84
N TRP A 73 4.78 -2.06 -25.98
CA TRP A 73 5.95 -1.28 -26.40
C TRP A 73 7.28 -2.03 -26.31
N HIS A 74 7.28 -3.32 -25.96
CA HIS A 74 8.51 -4.10 -25.69
C HIS A 74 9.50 -3.44 -24.70
N ALA A 75 9.06 -2.41 -23.98
CA ALA A 75 9.83 -1.63 -23.02
C ALA A 75 9.72 -2.20 -21.60
N GLY A 76 9.43 -3.50 -21.48
CA GLY A 76 9.22 -4.23 -20.23
C GLY A 76 10.50 -4.45 -19.44
N SER A 77 11.25 -3.38 -19.19
CA SER A 77 12.42 -3.38 -18.31
C SER A 77 11.97 -3.32 -16.85
N ARG A 78 12.63 -4.07 -15.96
CA ARG A 78 12.40 -4.01 -14.51
C ARG A 78 12.32 -2.59 -13.93
N PRO A 79 13.22 -1.63 -14.29
CA PRO A 79 13.12 -0.26 -13.78
C PRO A 79 11.84 0.47 -14.20
N ALA A 80 11.31 0.21 -15.40
CA ALA A 80 10.06 0.84 -15.85
C ALA A 80 8.85 0.40 -15.00
N TYR A 81 8.79 -0.89 -14.63
CA TYR A 81 7.76 -1.40 -13.71
C TYR A 81 7.87 -0.78 -12.32
N LEU A 82 9.09 -0.68 -11.78
CA LEU A 82 9.35 -0.06 -10.49
C LEU A 82 8.91 1.41 -10.47
N ILE A 83 9.31 2.20 -11.46
CA ILE A 83 8.97 3.62 -11.56
C ILE A 83 7.46 3.81 -11.70
N ALA A 84 6.80 3.00 -12.56
CA ALA A 84 5.36 3.06 -12.71
C ALA A 84 4.62 2.72 -11.40
N GLY A 85 5.08 1.69 -10.69
CA GLY A 85 4.55 1.33 -9.37
C GLY A 85 4.75 2.43 -8.33
N ALA A 86 5.92 3.08 -8.33
CA ALA A 86 6.24 4.20 -7.45
C ALA A 86 5.32 5.41 -7.70
N ILE A 87 5.16 5.80 -8.96
CA ILE A 87 4.33 6.95 -9.35
C ILE A 87 2.87 6.68 -9.00
N ALA A 88 2.33 5.52 -9.35
CA ALA A 88 0.96 5.15 -9.02
C ALA A 88 0.74 5.09 -7.50
N GLY A 89 1.67 4.48 -6.78
CA GLY A 89 1.65 4.39 -5.32
C GLY A 89 1.79 5.74 -4.62
N PHE A 90 2.45 6.74 -5.23
CA PHE A 90 2.56 8.09 -4.70
C PHE A 90 1.31 8.93 -4.97
N LEU A 91 0.81 8.90 -6.21
CA LEU A 91 -0.28 9.76 -6.67
C LEU A 91 -1.61 9.43 -6.00
N VAL A 92 -1.89 8.15 -5.73
CA VAL A 92 -3.19 7.75 -5.19
C VAL A 92 -3.40 8.26 -3.77
N PRO A 93 -2.48 8.05 -2.80
CA PRO A 93 -2.57 8.68 -1.49
C PRO A 93 -2.53 10.21 -1.57
N LEU A 94 -1.73 10.78 -2.49
CA LEU A 94 -1.65 12.23 -2.65
C LEU A 94 -3.02 12.83 -3.02
N MET A 95 -3.72 12.24 -4.00
CA MET A 95 -5.05 12.68 -4.41
C MET A 95 -6.05 12.62 -3.26
N VAL A 96 -6.03 11.54 -2.47
CA VAL A 96 -6.89 11.39 -1.29
C VAL A 96 -6.58 12.45 -0.24
N LEU A 97 -5.29 12.66 0.08
CA LEU A 97 -4.85 13.60 1.11
C LEU A 97 -5.14 15.05 0.75
N VAL A 98 -4.99 15.42 -0.53
CA VAL A 98 -5.38 16.75 -1.04
C VAL A 98 -6.89 16.93 -0.94
N ALA A 99 -7.68 15.90 -1.26
CA ALA A 99 -9.15 15.98 -1.19
C ALA A 99 -9.70 16.14 0.24
N ILE A 100 -8.98 15.66 1.26
CA ILE A 100 -9.36 15.80 2.68
C ILE A 100 -8.57 16.91 3.40
N GLU A 101 -7.77 17.69 2.67
CA GLU A 101 -6.92 18.78 3.19
C GLU A 101 -5.97 18.36 4.34
N ALA A 102 -5.57 17.08 4.39
CA ALA A 102 -4.75 16.53 5.47
C ALA A 102 -3.25 16.67 5.17
N VAL A 103 -2.73 17.89 5.26
CA VAL A 103 -1.32 18.23 4.98
C VAL A 103 -0.34 17.39 5.84
N GLY A 104 -0.71 17.08 7.08
CA GLY A 104 0.08 16.23 7.97
C GLY A 104 0.21 14.77 7.52
N GLY A 105 -0.57 14.33 6.53
CA GLY A 105 -0.54 12.97 6.00
C GLY A 105 0.37 12.78 4.78
N PHE A 106 0.96 13.84 4.20
CA PHE A 106 1.72 13.74 2.94
C PHE A 106 2.92 12.77 3.00
N TRP A 107 3.47 12.51 4.18
CA TRP A 107 4.50 11.50 4.35
C TRP A 107 4.03 10.09 3.95
N MET A 108 2.73 9.80 4.03
CA MET A 108 2.12 8.53 3.61
C MET A 108 2.23 8.32 2.09
N CYS A 109 2.38 9.37 1.28
CA CYS A 109 2.61 9.25 -0.16
C CYS A 109 3.93 8.52 -0.46
N PHE A 110 4.97 8.72 0.36
CA PHE A 110 6.24 7.99 0.20
C PHE A 110 6.09 6.51 0.53
N LEU A 111 5.26 6.19 1.53
CA LEU A 111 4.94 4.80 1.85
C LEU A 111 4.15 4.13 0.73
N GLY A 112 3.19 4.85 0.16
CA GLY A 112 2.44 4.40 -1.01
C GLY A 112 3.36 4.15 -2.20
N ALA A 113 4.32 5.05 -2.47
CA ALA A 113 5.31 4.88 -3.53
C ALA A 113 6.17 3.63 -3.32
N PHE A 114 6.64 3.41 -2.09
CA PHE A 114 7.45 2.24 -1.73
C PHE A 114 6.64 0.94 -1.88
N SER A 115 5.42 0.91 -1.34
CA SER A 115 4.49 -0.21 -1.49
C SER A 115 4.20 -0.52 -2.96
N GLY A 116 3.86 0.51 -3.75
CA GLY A 116 3.57 0.37 -5.17
C GLY A 116 4.75 -0.16 -5.98
N SER A 117 5.97 0.28 -5.64
CA SER A 117 7.21 -0.25 -6.22
C SER A 117 7.40 -1.74 -5.91
N MET A 118 7.20 -2.15 -4.65
CA MET A 118 7.33 -3.55 -4.22
C MET A 118 6.27 -4.45 -4.86
N THR A 119 5.03 -3.97 -5.01
CA THR A 119 3.99 -4.69 -5.75
C THR A 119 4.37 -4.88 -7.21
N ALA A 120 4.84 -3.81 -7.88
CA ALA A 120 5.25 -3.87 -9.27
C ALA A 120 6.47 -4.79 -9.49
N LEU A 121 7.43 -4.77 -8.58
CA LEU A 121 8.59 -5.68 -8.59
C LEU A 121 8.19 -7.14 -8.40
N SER A 122 7.25 -7.40 -7.49
CA SER A 122 6.75 -8.77 -7.29
C SER A 122 6.03 -9.28 -8.55
N TRP A 123 5.29 -8.41 -9.24
CA TRP A 123 4.67 -8.76 -10.52
C TRP A 123 5.68 -9.01 -11.62
N SER A 124 6.68 -8.15 -11.80
CA SER A 124 7.72 -8.35 -12.82
C SER A 124 8.45 -9.68 -12.60
N ASN A 125 8.77 -10.01 -11.34
CA ASN A 125 9.45 -11.26 -10.99
C ASN A 125 8.58 -12.51 -11.19
N SER A 126 7.28 -12.43 -10.92
CA SER A 126 6.35 -13.54 -11.21
C SER A 126 6.22 -13.76 -12.72
N PHE A 127 6.21 -12.70 -13.51
CA PHE A 127 6.08 -12.77 -14.96
C PHE A 127 7.36 -13.31 -15.62
N GLU A 128 8.52 -12.86 -15.16
CA GLU A 128 9.83 -13.33 -15.66
C GLU A 128 10.00 -14.84 -15.42
N ARG A 129 9.53 -15.37 -14.29
CA ARG A 129 9.47 -16.83 -14.05
C ARG A 129 8.50 -17.54 -14.99
N ALA A 130 7.34 -16.96 -15.29
CA ALA A 130 6.38 -17.54 -16.21
C ALA A 130 6.83 -17.51 -17.69
N ARG A 131 7.83 -16.69 -18.04
CA ARG A 131 8.44 -16.65 -19.39
C ARG A 131 9.54 -17.69 -19.59
N VAL A 132 10.18 -18.13 -18.51
CA VAL A 132 11.31 -19.09 -18.52
C VAL A 132 10.84 -20.55 -18.39
N ALA A 133 9.61 -20.76 -17.92
CA ALA A 133 8.93 -22.06 -17.91
C ALA A 133 8.22 -22.32 -19.24
#